data_AF-A0A7C9D1M1-F1
#
_entry.id   AF-A0A7C9D1M1-F1
#
_cell.length_a   1.000
_cell.length_b   1.000
_cell.length_c   1.000
_cell.angle_alpha   90.00
_cell.angle_beta   90.00
_cell.angle_gamma   90.00
#
_symmetry.space_group_name_H-M   'P 1'
#
loop_
_entity.id
_entity.type
_entity.pdbx_description
1 polymer ?
#
loop_
_entity_poly.entity_id
_entity_poly.type
_entity_poly.pdbx_seq_one_letter_code
_entity_poly.pdbx_strand_id
1 'polypeptide(L)'
;VPKSLSQREQLELVDLTDVKLGQEYELVITTYSGLYRYRVGDILRVAGFKHRAPQFNFVCRKNVVLSIDSDKTDEVELHNAVESAVAHLRPFDAALLEYTSYADT
;
A
#
# COMPACT_ATOMS: atom_id res chain seq x y z
N VAL A 1 0.40 -8.75 16.08
CA VAL A 1 0.24 -9.70 14.97
C VAL A 1 -0.89 -9.18 14.08
N PRO A 2 -0.66 -8.87 12.80
CA PRO A 2 -1.76 -8.53 11.89
C PRO A 2 -2.66 -9.76 11.80
N LYS A 3 -3.95 -9.60 12.07
CA LYS A 3 -4.92 -10.68 11.89
C LYS A 3 -5.04 -10.95 10.39
N SER A 4 -4.64 -12.13 9.94
CA SER A 4 -4.94 -12.58 8.58
C SER A 4 -6.45 -12.81 8.48
N LEU A 5 -7.12 -11.97 7.69
CA LEU A 5 -8.54 -12.12 7.39
C LEU A 5 -8.75 -13.38 6.54
N SER A 6 -9.82 -14.12 6.82
CA SER A 6 -10.18 -15.31 6.05
C SER A 6 -10.53 -14.95 4.60
N GLN A 7 -10.37 -15.90 3.67
CA GLN A 7 -10.60 -15.69 2.23
C GLN A 7 -12.04 -15.23 1.90
N ARG A 8 -13.02 -15.49 2.79
CA ARG A 8 -14.40 -15.01 2.68
C ARG A 8 -14.58 -13.57 3.14
N GLU A 9 -13.92 -13.16 4.22
CA GLU A 9 -13.95 -11.77 4.71
C GLU A 9 -13.21 -10.81 3.75
N GLN A 10 -12.25 -11.32 2.97
CA GLN A 10 -11.56 -10.55 1.92
C GLN A 10 -12.44 -10.25 0.70
N LEU A 11 -13.61 -10.89 0.56
CA LEU A 11 -14.50 -10.76 -0.60
C LEU A 11 -15.71 -9.85 -0.36
N GLU A 12 -15.95 -9.43 0.89
CA GLU A 12 -17.10 -8.61 1.24
C GLU A 12 -16.79 -7.14 0.92
N LEU A 13 -17.02 -6.76 -0.34
CA LEU A 13 -16.98 -5.37 -0.75
C LEU A 13 -18.14 -4.63 -0.12
N VAL A 14 -17.86 -3.43 0.37
CA VAL A 14 -18.85 -2.49 0.88
C VAL A 14 -19.09 -1.45 -0.20
N ASP A 15 -20.36 -1.21 -0.53
CA ASP A 15 -20.72 -0.16 -1.47
C ASP A 15 -20.35 1.22 -0.92
N LEU A 16 -20.14 2.19 -1.82
CA LEU A 16 -19.64 3.52 -1.46
C LEU A 16 -20.48 4.21 -0.37
N THR A 17 -21.79 3.98 -0.34
CA THR A 17 -22.71 4.58 0.63
C THR A 17 -22.73 3.88 1.98
N ASP A 18 -22.19 2.67 2.07
CA ASP A 18 -22.36 1.78 3.23
C ASP A 18 -21.08 1.70 4.07
N VAL A 19 -20.06 2.49 3.70
CA VAL A 19 -18.82 2.64 4.46
C VAL A 19 -19.09 3.24 5.83
N LYS A 20 -18.27 2.88 6.83
CA LYS A 20 -18.48 3.28 8.22
C LYS A 20 -17.47 4.35 8.63
N LEU A 21 -17.94 5.37 9.34
CA LEU A 21 -17.09 6.46 9.86
C LEU A 21 -15.92 5.90 10.68
N GLY A 22 -14.71 6.42 10.44
CA GLY A 22 -13.48 6.01 11.14
C GLY A 22 -12.89 4.67 10.69
N GLN A 23 -13.57 3.88 9.86
CA GLN A 23 -13.04 2.63 9.32
C GLN A 23 -12.13 2.88 8.12
N GLU A 24 -11.17 1.97 7.94
CA GLU A 24 -10.22 1.97 6.83
C GLU A 24 -10.60 0.93 5.78
N TYR A 25 -10.57 1.34 4.52
CA TYR A 25 -10.95 0.52 3.38
C TYR A 25 -9.89 0.59 2.29
N GLU A 26 -9.72 -0.51 1.56
CA GLU A 26 -8.96 -0.49 0.32
C GLU A 26 -9.87 -0.09 -0.84
N LEU A 27 -9.42 0.84 -1.67
CA LEU A 27 -10.19 1.33 -2.80
C LEU A 27 -10.27 0.28 -3.92
N VAL A 28 -11.49 -0.03 -4.34
CA VAL A 28 -11.80 -0.91 -5.48
C VAL A 28 -12.64 -0.13 -6.49
N ILE A 29 -12.23 -0.12 -7.77
CA ILE A 29 -12.87 0.69 -8.81
C ILE A 29 -13.38 -0.15 -9.98
N THR A 30 -14.45 0.33 -10.60
CA THR A 30 -14.90 -0.08 -11.93
C THR A 30 -14.94 1.16 -12.82
N THR A 31 -14.28 1.13 -13.98
CA THR A 31 -14.15 2.31 -14.87
C THR A 31 -14.73 2.04 -16.25
N TYR A 32 -15.10 3.11 -16.98
CA TYR A 32 -15.55 3.02 -18.37
C TYR A 32 -14.49 2.45 -19.33
N SER A 33 -13.20 2.56 -18.96
CA SER A 33 -12.07 2.01 -19.73
C SER A 33 -11.86 0.50 -19.55
N GLY A 34 -12.73 -0.18 -18.80
CA GLY A 34 -12.72 -1.65 -18.70
C GLY A 34 -11.96 -2.21 -17.51
N LEU A 35 -11.67 -1.41 -16.48
CA LEU A 35 -11.27 -1.96 -15.18
C LEU A 35 -12.52 -2.45 -14.46
N TYR A 36 -12.52 -3.71 -14.00
CA TYR A 36 -13.65 -4.32 -13.29
C TYR A 36 -13.22 -4.79 -11.92
N ARG A 37 -13.79 -4.18 -10.86
CA ARG A 37 -13.42 -4.47 -9.46
C ARG A 37 -11.90 -4.47 -9.23
N TYR A 38 -11.21 -3.52 -9.86
CA TYR A 38 -9.75 -3.39 -9.78
C TYR A 38 -9.35 -2.79 -8.42
N ARG A 39 -8.45 -3.47 -7.72
CA ARG A 39 -7.90 -3.00 -6.45
C ARG A 39 -6.82 -1.96 -6.71
N VAL A 40 -7.07 -0.72 -6.32
CA VAL A 40 -6.13 0.39 -6.53
C VAL A 40 -4.91 0.26 -5.61
N GLY A 41 -5.08 -0.38 -4.46
CA GLY A 41 -4.05 -0.53 -3.42
C GLY A 41 -4.03 0.64 -2.41
N ASP A 42 -4.81 1.69 -2.63
CA ASP A 42 -4.91 2.81 -1.70
C ASP A 42 -5.77 2.44 -0.49
N ILE A 43 -5.31 2.80 0.70
CA ILE A 43 -6.02 2.68 1.97
C ILE A 43 -6.58 4.04 2.37
N LEU A 44 -7.89 4.09 2.54
CA LEU A 44 -8.66 5.30 2.81
C LEU A 44 -9.43 5.15 4.11
N ARG A 45 -9.34 6.16 4.99
CA ARG A 45 -10.13 6.22 6.22
C ARG A 45 -11.33 7.14 6.04
N VAL A 46 -12.54 6.68 6.38
CA VAL A 46 -13.74 7.52 6.30
C VAL A 46 -13.66 8.64 7.33
N ALA A 47 -13.59 9.88 6.86
CA ALA A 47 -13.45 11.08 7.68
C ALA A 47 -14.80 11.75 7.99
N GLY A 48 -15.81 11.54 7.14
CA GLY A 48 -17.12 12.17 7.27
C GLY A 48 -18.00 11.88 6.07
N PHE A 49 -19.15 12.56 6.01
CA PHE A 49 -20.09 12.45 4.91
C PHE A 49 -20.60 13.82 4.53
N LYS A 50 -20.59 14.12 3.23
CA LYS A 50 -21.31 15.26 2.65
C LYS A 50 -22.60 14.74 2.07
N HIS A 51 -23.70 14.94 2.79
CA HIS A 51 -24.97 14.25 2.52
C HIS A 51 -24.78 12.72 2.58
N ARG A 52 -24.98 12.00 1.48
CA ARG A 52 -24.73 10.55 1.36
C ARG A 52 -23.38 10.20 0.76
N ALA A 53 -22.59 11.18 0.32
CA ALA A 53 -21.27 10.92 -0.25
C ALA A 53 -20.22 10.86 0.87
N PRO A 54 -19.47 9.75 1.01
CA PRO A 54 -18.39 9.67 1.99
C PRO A 54 -17.24 10.61 1.62
N GLN A 55 -16.52 11.06 2.64
CA GLN A 55 -15.28 11.81 2.54
C GLN A 55 -14.17 10.98 3.19
N PHE A 56 -12.99 10.97 2.58
CA PHE A 56 -11.89 10.11 2.99
C PHE A 56 -10.63 10.91 3.30
N ASN A 57 -9.90 10.46 4.32
CA ASN A 57 -8.50 10.80 4.51
C ASN A 57 -7.65 9.70 3.89
N PHE A 58 -6.65 10.09 3.10
CA PHE A 58 -5.67 9.15 2.57
C PHE A 58 -4.76 8.65 3.71
N VAL A 59 -4.61 7.33 3.84
CA VAL A 59 -3.77 6.71 4.87
C VAL A 59 -2.42 6.33 4.27
N CYS A 60 -2.44 5.43 3.30
CA CYS A 60 -1.24 4.98 2.60
C CYS A 60 -1.64 4.23 1.31
N ARG A 61 -0.64 3.86 0.51
CA ARG A 61 -0.79 2.87 -0.55
C ARG A 61 -0.13 1.57 -0.11
N LYS A 62 -0.83 0.45 -0.27
CA LYS A 62 -0.29 -0.88 0.04
C LYS A 62 1.02 -1.10 -0.70
N ASN A 63 1.94 -1.77 0.00
CA ASN A 63 3.26 -2.15 -0.50
C ASN A 63 4.17 -0.96 -0.83
N VAL A 64 3.97 0.24 -0.29
CA VAL A 64 4.98 1.32 -0.41
C VAL A 64 5.84 1.34 0.85
N VAL A 65 7.14 1.12 0.69
CA VAL A 65 8.15 1.14 1.77
C VAL A 65 8.87 2.50 1.82
N LEU A 66 9.23 3.06 0.66
CA LEU A 66 9.84 4.39 0.54
C LEU A 66 9.10 5.24 -0.49
N SER A 67 8.93 6.53 -0.18
CA SER A 67 8.37 7.54 -1.09
C SER A 67 8.87 8.91 -0.64
N ILE A 68 9.54 9.65 -1.53
CA ILE A 68 10.04 11.01 -1.25
C ILE A 68 9.18 12.05 -1.96
N ASP A 69 8.85 11.81 -3.24
CA ASP A 69 7.94 12.65 -4.02
C ASP A 69 6.86 11.76 -4.68
N SER A 70 7.02 11.47 -5.97
CA SER A 70 6.07 10.66 -6.74
C SER A 70 6.48 9.18 -6.83
N ASP A 71 7.73 8.89 -6.48
CA ASP A 71 8.31 7.56 -6.38
C ASP A 71 7.64 6.73 -5.29
N LYS A 72 7.50 5.44 -5.57
CA LYS A 72 6.88 4.46 -4.69
C LYS A 72 7.70 3.19 -4.79
N THR A 73 8.64 3.02 -3.88
CA THR A 73 9.47 1.83 -3.82
C THR A 73 8.82 0.81 -2.91
N ASP A 74 8.51 -0.37 -3.44
CA ASP A 74 8.01 -1.48 -2.62
C ASP A 74 9.14 -2.28 -1.94
N GLU A 75 8.78 -3.20 -1.06
CA GLU A 75 9.75 -4.01 -0.32
C GLU A 75 10.60 -4.90 -1.24
N VAL A 76 10.01 -5.38 -2.33
CA VAL A 76 10.67 -6.27 -3.29
C VAL A 76 11.67 -5.46 -4.13
N GLU A 77 11.29 -4.28 -4.58
CA GLU A 77 12.15 -3.35 -5.29
C GLU A 77 13.34 -2.90 -4.42
N LEU A 78 13.10 -2.56 -3.15
CA LEU A 78 14.16 -2.23 -2.20
C LEU A 78 15.11 -3.43 -2.00
N HIS A 79 14.56 -4.63 -1.81
CA HIS A 79 15.36 -5.83 -1.62
C HIS A 79 16.23 -6.14 -2.84
N ASN A 80 15.65 -6.10 -4.04
CA ASN A 80 16.38 -6.31 -5.29
C ASN A 80 17.49 -5.27 -5.51
N ALA A 81 17.24 -4.02 -5.14
CA ALA A 81 18.24 -2.96 -5.22
C ALA A 81 19.42 -3.24 -4.27
N VAL A 82 19.13 -3.68 -3.03
CA VAL A 82 20.16 -4.06 -2.07
C VAL A 82 20.95 -5.29 -2.54
N GLU A 83 20.30 -6.35 -3.02
CA GLU A 83 21.01 -7.53 -3.55
C GLU A 83 21.94 -7.18 -4.72
N SER A 84 21.46 -6.31 -5.62
CA SER A 84 22.26 -5.81 -6.74
C SER A 84 23.48 -5.02 -6.24
N ALA A 85 23.30 -4.19 -5.21
CA ALA A 85 24.39 -3.42 -4.59
C ALA A 85 25.43 -4.32 -3.88
N VAL A 86 24.98 -5.39 -3.22
CA VAL A 86 25.87 -6.34 -2.51
C VAL A 86 26.86 -7.02 -3.45
N ALA A 87 26.51 -7.22 -4.73
CA ALA A 87 27.44 -7.76 -5.71
C ALA A 87 28.72 -6.91 -5.85
N HIS A 88 28.64 -5.60 -5.58
CA HIS A 88 29.78 -4.69 -5.63
C HIS A 88 30.67 -4.72 -4.37
N LEU A 89 30.24 -5.39 -3.29
CA LEU A 89 31.03 -5.53 -2.06
C LEU A 89 32.10 -6.62 -2.15
N ARG A 90 32.00 -7.53 -3.14
CA ARG A 90 32.91 -8.66 -3.34
C ARG A 90 34.42 -8.29 -3.33
N PRO A 91 34.87 -7.18 -3.96
CA PRO A 91 36.29 -6.82 -3.97
C PRO A 91 36.84 -6.41 -2.59
N PHE A 92 35.97 -6.09 -1.64
CA PHE A 92 36.34 -5.56 -0.33
C PHE A 92 36.29 -6.61 0.79
N ASP A 93 36.02 -7.88 0.45
CA ASP A 93 35.80 -8.96 1.42
C ASP A 93 34.75 -8.59 2.49
N ALA A 94 33.74 -7.83 2.07
CA ALA A 94 32.68 -7.32 2.92
C ALA A 94 31.36 -8.04 2.64
N ALA A 95 30.61 -8.33 3.70
CA ALA A 95 29.29 -8.94 3.63
C ALA A 95 28.23 -8.06 4.29
N LEU A 96 27.04 -8.00 3.68
CA LEU A 96 25.88 -7.35 4.27
C LEU A 96 25.21 -8.32 5.25
N LEU A 97 25.04 -7.89 6.51
CA LEU A 97 24.37 -8.68 7.55
C LEU A 97 22.87 -8.35 7.63
N GLU A 98 22.54 -7.07 7.67
CA GLU A 98 21.16 -6.58 7.78
C GLU A 98 21.07 -5.16 7.22
N TYR A 99 19.88 -4.74 6.81
CA TYR A 99 19.60 -3.37 6.39
C TYR A 99 18.20 -2.93 6.83
N THR A 100 18.03 -1.62 6.95
CA THR A 100 16.73 -0.96 7.10
C THR A 100 16.72 0.29 6.23
N SER A 101 15.55 0.86 5.99
CA SER A 101 15.40 2.06 5.18
C SER A 101 14.43 3.03 5.85
N TYR A 102 14.67 4.31 5.63
CA TYR A 102 13.85 5.40 6.15
C TYR A 102 13.84 6.52 5.13
N ALA A 103 12.65 7.00 4.77
CA ALA A 103 12.51 8.22 3.98
C ALA A 103 12.53 9.40 4.95
N ASP A 104 13.60 10.20 4.91
CA ASP A 104 13.67 11.47 5.63
C ASP A 104 12.82 12.49 4.86
N THR A 105 11.77 13.01 5.51
CA THR A 105 10.71 13.84 4.90
C THR A 105 10.61 15.20 5.57
#